data_AF-A0A1I1E5H5-F1
#
_entry.id   AF-A0A1I1E5H5-F1
#
_cell.length_a   1.000
_cell.length_b   1.000
_cell.length_c   1.000
_cell.angle_alpha   90.00
_cell.angle_beta   90.00
_cell.angle_gamma   90.00
#
_symmetry.space_group_name_H-M   'P 1'
#
loop_
_entity.id
_entity.type
_entity.pdbx_description
1 polymer ?
#
loop_
_entity_poly.entity_id
_entity_poly.type
_entity_poly.pdbx_seq_one_letter_code
_entity_poly.pdbx_strand_id
1 'polypeptide(L)'
;MPEEKSASPRTPKTETTSSTSASASQTQPQRQASEAARAEVRKRLAEKEVERKPTRAEVPPTRATREKEEASYRERPTREQPADSSSTSREFQQTTASGYPNGGGGGGNGSGNYPTLPPDGGKSFSTLALVALVLAVLGLGFGGWQLMRAENQQQAMEALADRIQELEIRLSETGQDLTEAGSSFSQRLRAHQEKLEWADDEIRKLWVVAHQRNRPAIAELQEKLEKVEGDLASTRTSANQANQNAQQAAERLERATNRWNEQLRGLSSEVESYSNRLAEISLTTSTLNQQVRDQDRRQQVEALNQEVRELRGQITQLTQQASAEVPEDLGERLAEYEEILASLEASRSQLTSRVTRLMDDVRELQQGR
;
A
#
# COMPACT_ATOMS: atom_id res chain seq x y z
N MET A 1 11.94 66.93 -25.57
CA MET A 1 11.25 66.35 -26.74
C MET A 1 10.32 65.24 -26.24
N PRO A 2 9.12 65.10 -26.84
CA PRO A 2 7.93 64.41 -26.31
C PRO A 2 7.97 62.90 -26.64
N GLU A 3 7.08 61.98 -26.22
CA GLU A 3 5.60 61.88 -26.27
C GLU A 3 5.09 60.98 -25.10
N GLU A 4 4.03 61.33 -24.35
CA GLU A 4 2.61 60.94 -24.53
C GLU A 4 2.42 59.48 -25.00
N LYS A 5 1.55 58.59 -24.49
CA LYS A 5 0.19 58.69 -23.90
C LYS A 5 -0.19 57.23 -23.52
N SER A 6 -0.79 56.92 -22.36
CA SER A 6 -2.22 56.56 -22.18
C SER A 6 -2.30 55.25 -21.36
N ALA A 7 -2.66 55.30 -20.07
CA ALA A 7 -4.00 55.07 -19.52
C ALA A 7 -4.60 53.66 -19.79
N SER A 8 -4.58 52.80 -18.76
CA SER A 8 -5.76 52.27 -18.05
C SER A 8 -5.64 50.80 -17.61
N PRO A 9 -6.20 50.46 -16.41
CA PRO A 9 -6.06 49.16 -15.76
C PRO A 9 -7.17 48.19 -16.20
N ARG A 10 -6.86 46.89 -16.27
CA ARG A 10 -7.88 45.84 -16.43
C ARG A 10 -8.12 45.12 -15.11
N THR A 11 -9.32 45.34 -14.60
CA THR A 11 -10.02 44.63 -13.52
C THR A 11 -10.50 43.23 -13.95
N PRO A 12 -10.95 42.38 -13.00
CA PRO A 12 -11.24 40.97 -13.23
C PRO A 12 -12.65 40.77 -13.80
N LYS A 13 -12.84 39.75 -14.64
CA LYS A 13 -14.17 39.30 -15.07
C LYS A 13 -14.62 38.09 -14.26
N THR A 14 -15.69 38.31 -13.50
CA THR A 14 -16.69 37.34 -13.09
C THR A 14 -17.45 36.80 -14.29
N GLU A 15 -17.64 35.49 -14.40
CA GLU A 15 -18.79 34.90 -15.11
C GLU A 15 -19.40 33.80 -14.23
N THR A 16 -20.51 34.18 -13.60
CA THR A 16 -21.52 33.30 -13.03
C THR A 16 -22.65 33.18 -14.06
N THR A 17 -23.33 32.03 -14.05
CA THR A 17 -24.62 31.72 -14.71
C THR A 17 -24.55 31.27 -16.18
N SER A 18 -24.83 29.98 -16.43
CA SER A 18 -26.08 29.51 -17.04
C SER A 18 -25.90 28.13 -17.70
N SER A 19 -26.14 27.05 -16.97
CA SER A 19 -26.40 25.72 -17.53
C SER A 19 -27.79 25.25 -17.12
N THR A 20 -28.79 26.00 -17.59
CA THR A 20 -30.19 25.59 -17.61
C THR A 20 -30.62 25.45 -19.07
N SER A 21 -30.23 24.36 -19.73
CA SER A 21 -30.77 24.04 -21.08
C SER A 21 -30.71 22.57 -21.48
N ALA A 22 -30.50 21.63 -20.56
CA ALA A 22 -30.46 20.19 -20.90
C ALA A 22 -31.65 19.37 -20.36
N SER A 23 -32.80 19.99 -20.09
CA SER A 23 -33.98 19.29 -19.54
C SER A 23 -35.26 19.60 -20.34
N ALA A 24 -35.22 19.45 -21.67
CA ALA A 24 -36.38 19.69 -22.53
C ALA A 24 -36.85 18.47 -23.35
N SER A 25 -36.15 17.32 -23.33
CA SER A 25 -36.51 16.19 -24.22
C SER A 25 -36.80 14.86 -23.51
N GLN A 26 -36.99 14.88 -22.19
CA GLN A 26 -37.27 13.67 -21.41
C GLN A 26 -38.76 13.56 -21.08
N THR A 27 -39.41 12.51 -21.58
CA THR A 27 -40.82 12.19 -21.37
C THR A 27 -41.15 12.11 -19.88
N GLN A 28 -42.31 12.60 -19.46
CA GLN A 28 -42.78 12.66 -18.05
C GLN A 28 -42.44 11.43 -17.16
N PRO A 29 -42.61 10.18 -17.62
CA PRO A 29 -42.26 9.02 -16.79
C PRO A 29 -40.75 8.85 -16.56
N GLN A 30 -39.89 9.27 -17.50
CA GLN A 30 -38.44 9.17 -17.34
C GLN A 30 -37.88 10.20 -16.35
N ARG A 31 -38.50 11.39 -16.25
CA ARG A 31 -38.13 12.39 -15.24
C ARG A 31 -38.41 11.87 -13.84
N GLN A 32 -39.61 11.33 -13.62
CA GLN A 32 -40.02 10.77 -12.34
C GLN A 32 -39.12 9.59 -11.91
N ALA A 33 -38.77 8.69 -12.84
CA ALA A 33 -37.84 7.61 -12.56
C ALA A 33 -36.42 8.10 -12.18
N SER A 34 -35.93 9.15 -12.87
CA SER A 34 -34.62 9.73 -12.57
C SER A 34 -34.58 10.49 -11.24
N GLU A 35 -35.68 11.14 -10.86
CA GLU A 35 -35.82 11.83 -9.58
C GLU A 35 -35.96 10.84 -8.42
N ALA A 36 -36.73 9.76 -8.60
CA ALA A 36 -36.85 8.69 -7.62
C ALA A 36 -35.50 8.00 -7.38
N ALA A 37 -34.74 7.71 -8.43
CA ALA A 37 -33.39 7.13 -8.30
C ALA A 37 -32.42 8.06 -7.56
N ARG A 38 -32.49 9.38 -7.81
CA ARG A 38 -31.68 10.38 -7.10
C ARG A 38 -32.09 10.52 -5.63
N ALA A 39 -33.38 10.40 -5.32
CA ALA A 39 -33.88 10.42 -3.95
C ALA A 39 -33.40 9.18 -3.15
N GLU A 40 -33.41 8.01 -3.78
CA GLU A 40 -32.91 6.76 -3.17
C GLU A 40 -31.42 6.83 -2.85
N VAL A 41 -30.61 7.38 -3.77
CA VAL A 41 -29.17 7.58 -3.55
C VAL A 41 -28.91 8.57 -2.41
N ARG A 42 -29.67 9.66 -2.33
CA ARG A 42 -29.56 10.62 -1.23
C ARG A 42 -29.93 10.00 0.12
N LYS A 43 -30.96 9.16 0.16
CA LYS A 43 -31.37 8.44 1.37
C LYS A 43 -30.27 7.49 1.84
N ARG A 44 -29.67 6.73 0.93
CA ARG A 44 -28.53 5.83 1.25
C ARG A 44 -27.27 6.58 1.66
N LEU A 45 -27.03 7.76 1.10
CA LEU A 45 -25.90 8.60 1.49
C LEU A 45 -26.10 9.16 2.91
N ALA A 46 -27.32 9.63 3.23
CA ALA A 46 -27.66 10.11 4.56
C ALA A 46 -27.61 8.99 5.62
N GLU A 47 -28.05 7.79 5.29
CA GLU A 47 -27.95 6.61 6.16
C GLU A 47 -26.49 6.25 6.46
N LYS A 48 -25.61 6.33 5.45
CA LYS A 48 -24.17 6.09 5.58
C LYS A 48 -23.42 7.21 6.33
N GLU A 49 -24.01 8.39 6.41
CA GLU A 49 -23.46 9.56 7.10
C GLU A 49 -23.88 9.59 8.58
N VAL A 50 -25.08 9.08 8.90
CA VAL A 50 -25.54 8.85 10.29
C VAL A 50 -24.71 7.76 10.99
N GLU A 51 -24.21 6.77 10.24
CA GLU A 51 -23.33 5.72 10.77
C GLU A 51 -21.87 6.20 11.01
N ARG A 52 -21.52 7.41 10.57
CA ARG A 52 -20.19 8.02 10.71
C ARG A 52 -20.14 9.16 11.74
N LYS A 53 -20.88 9.07 12.84
CA LYS A 53 -20.60 9.92 14.01
C LYS A 53 -19.33 9.43 14.72
N PRO A 54 -18.30 10.27 14.90
CA PRO A 54 -17.08 9.86 15.59
C PRO A 54 -17.35 9.75 17.09
N THR A 55 -17.11 8.57 17.64
CA THR A 55 -16.77 8.43 19.05
C THR A 55 -15.54 9.30 19.33
N ARG A 56 -15.71 10.18 20.32
CA ARG A 56 -14.72 11.06 20.94
C ARG A 56 -13.34 10.40 20.97
N ALA A 57 -12.39 11.04 20.28
CA ALA A 57 -10.99 10.67 20.26
C ALA A 57 -10.38 10.71 21.67
N GLU A 58 -9.90 9.56 22.16
CA GLU A 58 -8.74 9.51 23.04
C GLU A 58 -7.49 9.51 22.14
N VAL A 59 -6.69 10.56 22.26
CA VAL A 59 -5.43 10.74 21.55
C VAL A 59 -4.39 9.79 22.15
N PRO A 60 -3.74 8.89 21.38
CA PRO A 60 -2.60 8.15 21.90
C PRO A 60 -1.40 9.10 22.08
N PRO A 61 -0.64 9.01 23.19
CA PRO A 61 0.49 9.90 23.41
C PRO A 61 1.57 9.70 22.36
N THR A 62 2.10 10.80 21.84
CA THR A 62 3.16 10.84 20.85
C THR A 62 4.49 10.32 21.43
N ARG A 63 5.30 9.72 20.55
CA ARG A 63 6.61 9.07 20.76
C ARG A 63 7.63 9.82 21.64
N ALA A 64 7.43 11.12 21.90
CA ALA A 64 8.30 11.94 22.73
C ALA A 64 8.05 11.83 24.25
N THR A 65 6.91 11.28 24.70
CA THR A 65 6.68 11.03 26.14
C THR A 65 7.18 9.67 26.61
N ARG A 66 7.49 8.75 25.68
CA ARG A 66 8.01 7.41 26.00
C ARG A 66 9.48 7.43 26.45
N GLU A 67 10.26 8.43 26.03
CA GLU A 67 11.68 8.55 26.39
C GLU A 67 11.92 9.20 27.77
N LYS A 68 10.92 9.85 28.37
CA LYS A 68 11.05 10.43 29.72
C LYS A 68 10.60 9.48 30.84
N GLU A 69 9.87 8.42 30.52
CA GLU A 69 9.43 7.43 31.51
C GLU A 69 10.46 6.29 31.66
N GLU A 70 11.16 5.92 30.59
CA GLU A 70 12.23 4.91 30.61
C GLU A 70 13.53 5.37 31.33
N ALA A 71 13.70 6.68 31.55
CA ALA A 71 14.85 7.22 32.28
C ALA A 71 14.71 7.16 33.82
N SER A 72 13.52 6.86 34.35
CA SER A 72 13.24 6.91 35.80
C SER A 72 13.41 5.58 36.54
N TYR A 73 13.70 4.47 35.83
CA TYR A 73 13.83 3.13 36.44
C TYR A 73 15.25 2.56 36.41
N ARG A 74 16.25 3.34 35.99
CA ARG A 74 17.62 2.84 35.80
C ARG A 74 18.65 3.46 36.74
N GLU A 75 18.33 3.60 38.02
CA GLU A 75 19.33 3.89 39.04
C GLU A 75 19.09 3.07 40.30
N ARG A 76 19.79 1.93 40.42
CA ARG A 76 20.24 1.38 41.71
C ARG A 76 21.60 0.70 41.55
N PRO A 77 22.45 0.74 42.60
CA PRO A 77 23.89 0.72 42.46
C PRO A 77 24.44 -0.71 42.31
N THR A 78 25.44 -0.84 41.45
CA THR A 78 26.33 -1.98 41.33
C THR A 78 27.15 -2.16 42.62
N ARG A 79 26.98 -3.29 43.29
CA ARG A 79 27.91 -3.80 44.29
C ARG A 79 28.87 -4.74 43.59
N GLU A 80 30.13 -4.33 43.53
CA GLU A 80 31.27 -5.15 43.10
C GLU A 80 31.48 -6.32 44.07
N GLN A 81 31.68 -7.52 43.54
CA GLN A 81 32.71 -8.47 44.01
C GLN A 81 32.87 -9.66 43.02
N PRO A 82 34.08 -10.26 42.95
CA PRO A 82 34.62 -10.81 41.72
C PRO A 82 34.32 -12.29 41.50
N ALA A 83 34.44 -12.66 40.22
CA ALA A 83 34.53 -14.03 39.75
C ALA A 83 35.88 -14.64 40.13
N ASP A 84 35.87 -15.89 40.60
CA ASP A 84 36.80 -16.90 40.09
C ASP A 84 36.35 -18.33 40.41
N SER A 85 36.89 -19.26 39.62
CA SER A 85 36.93 -20.73 39.74
C SER A 85 35.83 -21.55 39.04
N SER A 86 36.13 -21.79 37.77
CA SER A 86 35.70 -22.94 36.97
C SER A 86 36.01 -24.28 37.64
N SER A 87 35.00 -25.16 37.64
CA SER A 87 35.08 -26.58 37.94
C SER A 87 36.00 -27.32 36.97
N THR A 88 37.08 -27.91 37.48
CA THR A 88 37.87 -28.94 36.79
C THR A 88 37.85 -30.22 37.62
N SER A 89 37.15 -31.22 37.10
CA SER A 89 37.23 -32.61 37.55
C SER A 89 38.59 -33.20 37.19
N ARG A 90 39.38 -33.67 38.17
CA ARG A 90 40.48 -34.62 37.97
C ARG A 90 40.62 -35.55 39.19
N GLU A 91 40.18 -36.79 38.96
CA GLU A 91 40.99 -38.01 39.07
C GLU A 91 42.01 -38.11 40.21
N PHE A 92 41.67 -38.94 41.21
CA PHE A 92 42.61 -39.47 42.19
C PHE A 92 43.47 -40.56 41.54
N GLN A 93 44.78 -40.35 41.48
CA GLN A 93 45.76 -41.42 41.32
C GLN A 93 46.75 -41.41 42.48
N GLN A 94 46.90 -42.59 43.08
CA GLN A 94 47.95 -42.98 44.01
C GLN A 94 49.34 -42.91 43.35
N THR A 95 50.34 -42.47 44.12
CA THR A 95 51.79 -42.77 44.09
C THR A 95 52.45 -41.78 45.07
N THR A 96 53.51 -42.00 45.83
CA THR A 96 54.53 -43.06 45.95
C THR A 96 55.26 -42.87 47.29
N ALA A 97 55.92 -43.95 47.71
CA ALA A 97 56.78 -44.11 48.87
C ALA A 97 57.91 -43.08 49.05
N SER A 98 58.39 -42.95 50.29
CA SER A 98 59.69 -43.48 50.75
C SER A 98 60.34 -42.57 51.80
N GLY A 99 60.98 -43.17 52.80
CA GLY A 99 61.97 -42.48 53.64
C GLY A 99 61.94 -42.85 55.13
N TYR A 100 62.47 -44.02 55.49
CA TYR A 100 63.18 -44.15 56.77
C TYR A 100 64.53 -43.44 56.64
N PRO A 101 65.10 -42.96 57.76
CA PRO A 101 66.24 -43.73 58.23
C PRO A 101 66.23 -44.01 59.73
N ASN A 102 66.67 -45.24 59.98
CA ASN A 102 67.29 -45.79 61.16
C ASN A 102 68.49 -44.96 61.66
N GLY A 103 68.77 -45.05 62.96
CA GLY A 103 70.01 -44.63 63.59
C GLY A 103 69.71 -44.08 64.99
N GLY A 104 70.21 -44.63 66.09
CA GLY A 104 71.32 -45.55 66.24
C GLY A 104 72.04 -45.20 67.55
N GLY A 105 72.75 -46.17 68.11
CA GLY A 105 73.71 -45.95 69.18
C GLY A 105 73.10 -46.12 70.58
N GLY A 106 73.64 -46.96 71.45
CA GLY A 106 74.89 -47.69 71.36
C GLY A 106 75.49 -47.87 72.74
N GLY A 107 76.29 -48.93 72.87
CA GLY A 107 77.34 -49.05 73.87
C GLY A 107 76.85 -49.43 75.26
N GLY A 108 77.13 -50.60 75.81
CA GLY A 108 78.27 -51.45 75.57
C GLY A 108 79.25 -51.34 76.73
N ASN A 109 79.55 -52.53 77.26
CA ASN A 109 80.89 -52.99 77.58
C ASN A 109 81.44 -52.69 78.99
N GLY A 110 82.25 -53.65 79.45
CA GLY A 110 83.23 -53.42 80.53
C GLY A 110 83.00 -54.30 81.75
N SER A 111 83.19 -55.62 81.69
CA SER A 111 84.48 -56.31 81.76
C SER A 111 85.23 -56.15 83.09
N GLY A 112 85.41 -57.29 83.78
CA GLY A 112 86.63 -57.63 84.51
C GLY A 112 86.88 -56.89 85.83
N ASN A 113 87.05 -57.65 86.91
CA ASN A 113 88.41 -57.90 87.40
C ASN A 113 88.39 -58.99 88.48
N TYR A 114 89.11 -60.08 88.26
CA TYR A 114 89.64 -60.89 89.35
C TYR A 114 90.92 -60.22 89.86
N PRO A 115 91.13 -60.17 91.19
CA PRO A 115 92.45 -60.50 91.73
C PRO A 115 92.31 -61.56 92.85
N THR A 116 92.94 -62.73 92.72
CA THR A 116 94.25 -63.12 93.31
C THR A 116 94.25 -63.35 94.84
N LEU A 117 94.39 -64.63 95.23
CA LEU A 117 94.95 -65.13 96.52
C LEU A 117 96.49 -64.88 96.58
N PRO A 118 97.21 -65.20 97.67
CA PRO A 118 97.12 -64.88 99.12
C PRO A 118 98.47 -64.18 99.57
N PRO A 119 98.85 -63.96 100.86
CA PRO A 119 99.18 -65.01 101.86
C PRO A 119 98.87 -64.69 103.35
N ASP A 120 98.96 -65.75 104.15
CA ASP A 120 99.32 -65.89 105.59
C ASP A 120 99.12 -64.76 106.62
N GLY A 121 98.50 -65.13 107.74
CA GLY A 121 98.59 -64.40 109.00
C GLY A 121 97.54 -64.82 110.02
N GLY A 122 97.76 -65.94 110.71
CA GLY A 122 96.85 -66.43 111.75
C GLY A 122 96.74 -65.50 112.97
N LYS A 123 95.50 -65.15 113.35
CA LYS A 123 95.09 -64.94 114.75
C LYS A 123 93.55 -64.98 114.84
N SER A 124 93.04 -65.98 115.55
CA SER A 124 91.63 -66.33 115.67
C SER A 124 90.78 -65.20 116.26
N PHE A 125 89.79 -64.70 115.50
CA PHE A 125 88.64 -63.93 116.01
C PHE A 125 87.32 -64.40 115.36
N SER A 126 86.42 -64.83 116.25
CA SER A 126 85.05 -65.34 116.10
C SER A 126 84.34 -65.20 114.74
N THR A 127 84.03 -66.33 114.11
CA THR A 127 83.12 -66.49 112.95
C THR A 127 81.74 -65.83 113.15
N LEU A 128 81.35 -65.51 114.39
CA LEU A 128 80.09 -64.85 114.73
C LEU A 128 80.05 -63.37 114.29
N ALA A 129 81.17 -62.64 114.36
CA ALA A 129 81.20 -61.20 114.08
C ALA A 129 81.09 -60.90 112.58
N LEU A 130 81.68 -61.75 111.74
CA LEU A 130 81.61 -61.63 110.28
C LEU A 130 80.21 -62.00 109.77
N VAL A 131 79.59 -63.03 110.36
CA VAL A 131 78.19 -63.39 110.08
C VAL A 131 77.22 -62.28 110.50
N ALA A 132 77.44 -61.62 111.64
CA ALA A 132 76.61 -60.51 112.09
C ALA A 132 76.68 -59.29 111.15
N LEU A 133 77.86 -58.95 110.62
CA LEU A 133 78.03 -57.84 109.67
C LEU A 133 77.34 -58.13 108.32
N VAL A 134 77.46 -59.36 107.81
CA VAL A 134 76.79 -59.78 106.56
C VAL A 134 75.26 -59.73 106.71
N LEU A 135 74.73 -60.18 107.85
CA LEU A 135 73.28 -60.09 108.14
C LEU A 135 72.79 -58.64 108.25
N ALA A 136 73.59 -57.73 108.81
CA ALA A 136 73.24 -56.31 108.89
C ALA A 136 73.18 -55.64 107.51
N VAL A 137 74.15 -55.90 106.63
CA VAL A 137 74.16 -55.36 105.26
C VAL A 137 73.03 -55.95 104.41
N LEU A 138 72.72 -57.24 104.57
CA LEU A 138 71.58 -57.88 103.91
C LEU A 138 70.24 -57.32 104.42
N GLY A 139 70.11 -57.02 105.71
CA GLY A 139 68.92 -56.38 106.29
C GLY A 139 68.70 -54.95 105.78
N LEU A 140 69.75 -54.15 105.65
CA LEU A 140 69.67 -52.79 105.09
C LEU A 140 69.41 -52.80 103.58
N GLY A 141 70.02 -53.72 102.83
CA GLY A 141 69.72 -53.91 101.40
C GLY A 141 68.29 -54.38 101.16
N PHE A 142 67.78 -55.29 102.00
CA PHE A 142 66.39 -55.74 101.95
C PHE A 142 65.40 -54.63 102.34
N GLY A 143 65.72 -53.84 103.38
CA GLY A 143 64.92 -52.68 103.79
C GLY A 143 64.88 -51.58 102.71
N GLY A 144 66.01 -51.29 102.07
CA GLY A 144 66.09 -50.36 100.93
C GLY A 144 65.33 -50.88 99.70
N TRP A 145 65.41 -52.18 99.39
CA TRP A 145 64.61 -52.79 98.32
C TRP A 145 63.12 -52.77 98.62
N GLN A 146 62.71 -52.92 99.89
CA GLN A 146 61.32 -52.81 100.31
C GLN A 146 60.81 -51.37 100.14
N LEU A 147 61.58 -50.38 100.58
CA LEU A 147 61.24 -48.95 100.39
C LEU A 147 61.16 -48.59 98.90
N MET A 148 62.15 -49.00 98.10
CA MET A 148 62.16 -48.79 96.65
C MET A 148 60.99 -49.51 95.95
N ARG A 149 60.56 -50.67 96.46
CA ARG A 149 59.38 -51.38 95.98
C ARG A 149 58.09 -50.65 96.35
N ALA A 150 58.02 -50.07 97.55
CA ALA A 150 56.89 -49.24 97.98
C ALA A 150 56.80 -47.93 97.18
N GLU A 151 57.93 -47.27 96.92
CA GLU A 151 58.02 -46.08 96.07
C GLU A 151 57.64 -46.39 94.62
N ASN A 152 58.15 -47.49 94.04
CA ASN A 152 57.74 -47.94 92.72
C ASN A 152 56.24 -48.27 92.66
N GLN A 153 55.67 -48.81 93.74
CA GLN A 153 54.23 -49.05 93.82
C GLN A 153 53.45 -47.73 93.90
N GLN A 154 53.90 -46.75 94.67
CA GLN A 154 53.28 -45.43 94.75
C GLN A 154 53.33 -44.68 93.41
N GLN A 155 54.49 -44.66 92.75
CA GLN A 155 54.64 -44.06 91.41
C GLN A 155 53.79 -44.78 90.37
N ALA A 156 53.66 -46.11 90.46
CA ALA A 156 52.76 -46.86 89.59
C ALA A 156 51.29 -46.49 89.84
N MET A 157 50.88 -46.26 91.09
CA MET A 157 49.51 -45.82 91.39
C MET A 157 49.26 -44.38 90.91
N GLU A 158 50.23 -43.48 91.06
CA GLU A 158 50.14 -42.10 90.59
C GLU A 158 50.10 -42.03 89.05
N ALA A 159 50.96 -42.78 88.36
CA ALA A 159 50.92 -42.90 86.91
C ALA A 159 49.61 -43.54 86.38
N LEU A 160 49.00 -44.45 87.16
CA LEU A 160 47.69 -44.99 86.84
C LEU A 160 46.57 -43.95 87.10
N ALA A 161 46.68 -43.16 88.16
CA ALA A 161 45.73 -42.08 88.45
C ALA A 161 45.78 -40.98 87.38
N ASP A 162 46.98 -40.53 86.98
CA ASP A 162 47.18 -39.58 85.88
C ASP A 162 46.60 -40.11 84.57
N ARG A 163 46.81 -41.40 84.30
CA ARG A 163 46.27 -42.04 83.10
C ARG A 163 44.75 -42.15 83.15
N ILE A 164 44.16 -42.40 84.32
CA ILE A 164 42.71 -42.39 84.49
C ILE A 164 42.16 -40.98 84.28
N GLN A 165 42.81 -39.96 84.83
CA GLN A 165 42.40 -38.56 84.66
C GLN A 165 42.51 -38.10 83.20
N GLU A 166 43.60 -38.46 82.52
CA GLU A 166 43.78 -38.20 81.09
C GLU A 166 42.72 -38.93 80.25
N LEU A 167 42.37 -40.17 80.61
CA LEU A 167 41.30 -40.91 79.97
C LEU A 167 39.93 -40.28 80.26
N GLU A 168 39.68 -39.79 81.47
CA GLU A 168 38.46 -39.09 81.84
C GLU A 168 38.29 -37.77 81.08
N ILE A 169 39.37 -37.00 80.92
CA ILE A 169 39.40 -35.80 80.08
C ILE A 169 39.11 -36.17 78.63
N ARG A 170 39.78 -37.17 78.07
CA ARG A 170 39.56 -37.62 76.68
C ARG A 170 38.16 -38.16 76.45
N LEU A 171 37.58 -38.89 77.41
CA LEU A 171 36.19 -39.36 77.33
C LEU A 171 35.20 -38.21 77.46
N SER A 172 35.49 -37.21 78.29
CA SER A 172 34.67 -35.99 78.39
C SER A 172 34.72 -35.17 77.10
N GLU A 173 35.92 -34.98 76.54
CA GLU A 173 36.12 -34.31 75.24
C GLU A 173 35.42 -35.09 74.12
N THR A 174 35.54 -36.42 74.10
CA THR A 174 34.82 -37.26 73.13
C THR A 174 33.30 -37.20 73.34
N GLY A 175 32.82 -37.17 74.58
CA GLY A 175 31.40 -37.03 74.90
C GLY A 175 30.83 -35.66 74.48
N GLN A 176 31.63 -34.62 74.64
CA GLN A 176 31.32 -33.26 74.19
C GLN A 176 31.34 -33.16 72.66
N ASP A 177 32.37 -33.71 71.99
CA ASP A 177 32.49 -33.75 70.54
C ASP A 177 31.40 -34.58 69.88
N LEU A 178 30.98 -35.71 70.47
CA LEU A 178 29.85 -36.50 69.97
C LEU A 178 28.53 -35.76 70.14
N THR A 179 28.36 -35.01 71.24
CA THR A 179 27.17 -34.19 71.47
C THR A 179 27.13 -33.00 70.51
N GLU A 180 28.27 -32.36 70.27
CA GLU A 180 28.42 -31.28 69.30
C GLU A 180 28.24 -31.78 67.85
N ALA A 181 28.81 -32.93 67.50
CA ALA A 181 28.60 -33.60 66.22
C ALA A 181 27.15 -34.02 66.02
N GLY A 182 26.50 -34.57 67.05
CA GLY A 182 25.08 -34.93 67.02
C GLY A 182 24.18 -33.70 66.85
N SER A 183 24.48 -32.61 67.55
CA SER A 183 23.74 -31.35 67.43
C SER A 183 23.95 -30.72 66.03
N SER A 184 25.18 -30.65 65.52
CA SER A 184 25.49 -30.11 64.19
C SER A 184 24.95 -30.98 63.05
N PHE A 185 24.92 -32.31 63.21
CA PHE A 185 24.28 -33.22 62.27
C PHE A 185 22.77 -33.03 62.26
N SER A 186 22.13 -32.96 63.44
CA SER A 186 20.70 -32.69 63.55
C SER A 186 20.31 -31.33 62.95
N GLN A 187 21.16 -30.32 63.13
CA GLN A 187 20.98 -28.99 62.53
C GLN A 187 21.14 -29.03 61.01
N ARG A 188 22.14 -29.74 60.49
CA ARG A 188 22.31 -29.97 59.04
C ARG A 188 21.11 -30.71 58.46
N LEU A 189 20.61 -31.73 59.15
CA LEU A 189 19.45 -32.50 58.72
C LEU A 189 18.19 -31.64 58.66
N ARG A 190 17.97 -30.78 59.66
CA ARG A 190 16.88 -29.77 59.63
C ARG A 190 17.03 -28.81 58.46
N ALA A 191 18.23 -28.26 58.23
CA ALA A 191 18.49 -27.37 57.11
C ALA A 191 18.30 -28.06 55.74
N HIS A 192 18.60 -29.36 55.63
CA HIS A 192 18.30 -30.14 54.44
C HIS A 192 16.81 -30.39 54.26
N GLN A 193 16.07 -30.69 55.34
CA GLN A 193 14.61 -30.82 55.27
C GLN A 193 13.96 -29.51 54.82
N GLU A 194 14.35 -28.36 55.39
CA GLU A 194 13.85 -27.05 54.98
C GLU A 194 14.12 -26.75 53.50
N LYS A 195 15.30 -27.14 52.98
CA LYS A 195 15.61 -27.01 51.56
C LYS A 195 14.77 -27.92 50.67
N LEU A 196 14.46 -29.13 51.13
CA LEU A 196 13.59 -30.06 50.41
C LEU A 196 12.15 -29.54 50.36
N GLU A 197 11.62 -29.06 51.49
CA GLU A 197 10.28 -28.44 51.52
C GLU A 197 10.21 -27.21 50.60
N TRP A 198 11.25 -26.35 50.64
CA TRP A 198 11.32 -25.20 49.74
C TRP A 198 11.41 -25.61 48.26
N ALA A 199 12.19 -26.65 47.95
CA ALA A 199 12.32 -27.16 46.59
C ALA A 199 11.01 -27.79 46.10
N ASP A 200 10.31 -28.54 46.95
CA ASP A 200 9.01 -29.14 46.63
C ASP A 200 7.93 -28.06 46.40
N ASP A 201 7.93 -27.00 47.21
CA ASP A 201 7.06 -25.84 46.99
C ASP A 201 7.36 -25.15 45.67
N GLU A 202 8.63 -24.97 45.32
CA GLU A 202 9.01 -24.36 44.05
C GLU A 202 8.67 -25.27 42.85
N ILE A 203 8.87 -26.58 42.97
CA ILE A 203 8.43 -27.56 41.96
C ILE A 203 6.92 -27.48 41.78
N ARG A 204 6.13 -27.40 42.87
CA ARG A 204 4.68 -27.24 42.78
C ARG A 204 4.32 -25.93 42.09
N LYS A 205 4.98 -24.82 42.42
CA LYS A 205 4.74 -23.53 41.74
C LYS A 205 5.07 -23.60 40.25
N LEU A 206 6.22 -24.15 39.89
CA LEU A 206 6.62 -24.33 38.49
C LEU A 206 5.66 -25.26 37.75
N TRP A 207 5.20 -26.32 38.40
CA TRP A 207 4.20 -27.22 37.83
C TRP A 207 2.87 -26.50 37.60
N VAL A 208 2.37 -25.72 38.57
CA VAL A 208 1.15 -24.92 38.41
C VAL A 208 1.30 -23.92 37.26
N VAL A 209 2.41 -23.17 37.22
CA VAL A 209 2.64 -22.20 36.14
C VAL A 209 2.74 -22.90 34.79
N ALA A 210 3.55 -23.95 34.68
CA ALA A 210 3.74 -24.67 33.42
C ALA A 210 2.45 -25.36 32.96
N HIS A 211 1.81 -26.14 33.83
CA HIS A 211 0.69 -26.99 33.46
C HIS A 211 -0.65 -26.27 33.49
N GLN A 212 -0.93 -25.49 34.53
CA GLN A 212 -2.23 -24.86 34.71
C GLN A 212 -2.35 -23.53 33.97
N ARG A 213 -1.24 -22.81 33.74
CA ARG A 213 -1.27 -21.51 33.06
C ARG A 213 -0.69 -21.55 31.66
N ASN A 214 0.55 -22.04 31.50
CA ASN A 214 1.25 -21.95 30.23
C ASN A 214 0.70 -22.91 29.17
N ARG A 215 0.43 -24.17 29.52
CA ARG A 215 -0.16 -25.14 28.56
C ARG A 215 -1.48 -24.68 27.95
N PRO A 216 -2.52 -24.30 28.71
CA PRO A 216 -3.77 -23.83 28.11
C PRO A 216 -3.59 -22.52 27.34
N ALA A 217 -2.75 -21.60 27.81
CA ALA A 217 -2.46 -20.36 27.07
C ALA A 217 -1.80 -20.64 25.71
N ILE A 218 -0.87 -21.61 25.63
CA ILE A 218 -0.25 -22.03 24.37
C ILE A 218 -1.30 -22.65 23.44
N ALA A 219 -2.19 -23.50 23.96
CA ALA A 219 -3.25 -24.11 23.16
C ALA A 219 -4.22 -23.04 22.60
N GLU A 220 -4.62 -22.06 23.41
CA GLU A 220 -5.45 -20.93 22.95
C GLU A 220 -4.73 -20.07 21.88
N LEU A 221 -3.43 -19.84 22.06
CA LEU A 221 -2.62 -19.14 21.06
C LEU A 221 -2.48 -19.93 19.75
N GLN A 222 -2.36 -21.26 19.82
CA GLN A 222 -2.35 -22.13 18.65
C GLN A 222 -3.68 -22.09 17.90
N GLU A 223 -4.81 -22.17 18.61
CA GLU A 223 -6.14 -22.06 18.01
C GLU A 223 -6.34 -20.68 17.34
N LYS A 224 -5.92 -19.60 18.00
CA LYS A 224 -5.96 -18.25 17.41
C LYS A 224 -5.07 -18.15 16.18
N LEU A 225 -3.89 -18.78 16.19
CA LEU A 225 -2.99 -18.80 15.05
C LEU A 225 -3.61 -19.55 13.87
N GLU A 226 -4.15 -20.75 14.08
CA GLU A 226 -4.85 -21.52 13.05
C GLU A 226 -6.03 -20.75 12.47
N LYS A 227 -6.79 -20.04 13.32
CA LYS A 227 -7.87 -19.18 12.85
C LYS A 227 -7.37 -18.02 12.00
N VAL A 228 -6.31 -17.33 12.43
CA VAL A 228 -5.70 -16.24 11.66
C VAL A 228 -5.12 -16.74 10.34
N GLU A 229 -4.49 -17.91 10.32
CA GLU A 229 -3.99 -18.55 9.10
C GLU A 229 -5.14 -18.92 8.15
N GLY A 230 -6.24 -19.45 8.67
CA GLY A 230 -7.47 -19.72 7.92
C GLY A 230 -8.10 -18.45 7.34
N ASP A 231 -8.25 -17.42 8.16
CA ASP A 231 -8.77 -16.11 7.75
C ASP A 231 -7.86 -15.46 6.70
N LEU A 232 -6.53 -15.58 6.84
CA LEU A 232 -5.57 -15.09 5.86
C LEU A 232 -5.64 -15.85 4.53
N ALA A 233 -5.78 -17.18 4.58
CA ALA A 233 -5.94 -18.02 3.38
C ALA A 233 -7.26 -17.71 2.65
N SER A 234 -8.35 -17.53 3.39
CA SER A 234 -9.64 -17.09 2.86
C SER A 234 -9.53 -15.71 2.23
N THR A 235 -8.95 -14.74 2.95
CA THR A 235 -8.74 -13.37 2.46
C THR A 235 -7.87 -13.35 1.20
N ARG A 236 -6.81 -14.17 1.14
CA ARG A 236 -5.95 -14.30 -0.05
C ARG A 236 -6.73 -14.85 -1.24
N THR A 237 -7.60 -15.84 -1.01
CA THR A 237 -8.47 -16.40 -2.06
C THR A 237 -9.45 -15.35 -2.57
N SER A 238 -10.14 -14.63 -1.67
CA SER A 238 -11.04 -13.54 -2.04
C SER A 238 -10.33 -12.41 -2.78
N ALA A 239 -9.11 -12.05 -2.37
CA ALA A 239 -8.30 -11.04 -3.05
C ALA A 239 -7.89 -11.48 -4.46
N ASN A 240 -7.49 -12.74 -4.64
CA ASN A 240 -7.18 -13.30 -5.96
C ASN A 240 -8.40 -13.32 -6.87
N GLN A 241 -9.55 -13.73 -6.35
CA GLN A 241 -10.81 -13.73 -7.10
C GLN A 241 -11.25 -12.31 -7.47
N ALA A 242 -11.11 -11.34 -6.56
CA ALA A 242 -11.38 -9.94 -6.84
C ALA A 242 -10.45 -9.40 -7.95
N ASN A 243 -9.17 -9.76 -7.94
CA ASN A 243 -8.21 -9.37 -8.97
C ASN A 243 -8.57 -9.98 -10.34
N GLN A 244 -8.95 -11.27 -10.39
CA GLN A 244 -9.42 -11.91 -11.62
C GLN A 244 -10.70 -11.25 -12.15
N ASN A 245 -11.66 -10.94 -11.28
CA ASN A 245 -12.87 -10.23 -11.66
C ASN A 245 -12.57 -8.82 -12.19
N ALA A 246 -11.61 -8.11 -11.59
CA ALA A 246 -11.17 -6.80 -12.06
C ALA A 246 -10.52 -6.87 -13.44
N GLN A 247 -9.66 -7.87 -13.68
CA GLN A 247 -9.07 -8.12 -15.01
C GLN A 247 -10.14 -8.42 -16.06
N GLN A 248 -11.09 -9.32 -15.75
CA GLN A 248 -12.20 -9.60 -16.66
C GLN A 248 -13.09 -8.39 -16.92
N ALA A 249 -13.33 -7.54 -15.91
CA ALA A 249 -14.08 -6.31 -16.06
C ALA A 249 -13.33 -5.30 -16.95
N ALA A 250 -12.00 -5.18 -16.80
CA ALA A 250 -11.16 -4.35 -17.65
C ALA A 250 -11.20 -4.82 -19.11
N GLU A 251 -11.07 -6.12 -19.37
CA GLU A 251 -11.19 -6.68 -20.73
C GLU A 251 -12.59 -6.43 -21.34
N ARG A 252 -13.65 -6.59 -20.54
CA ARG A 252 -15.02 -6.29 -21.00
C ARG A 252 -15.19 -4.83 -21.36
N LEU A 253 -14.61 -3.93 -20.56
CA LEU A 253 -14.64 -2.49 -20.81
C LEU A 253 -13.84 -2.11 -22.06
N GLU A 254 -12.67 -2.72 -22.26
CA GLU A 254 -11.87 -2.53 -23.47
C GLU A 254 -12.64 -2.99 -24.73
N ARG A 255 -13.22 -4.20 -24.69
CA ARG A 255 -14.06 -4.71 -25.79
C ARG A 255 -15.29 -3.83 -26.03
N ALA A 256 -15.92 -3.32 -24.98
CA ALA A 256 -17.03 -2.37 -25.11
C ALA A 256 -16.56 -1.07 -25.77
N THR A 257 -15.43 -0.52 -25.34
CA THR A 257 -14.84 0.71 -25.89
C THR A 257 -14.50 0.55 -27.37
N ASN A 258 -13.89 -0.58 -27.75
CA ASN A 258 -13.59 -0.88 -29.16
C ASN A 258 -14.87 -0.99 -30.01
N ARG A 259 -15.93 -1.63 -29.49
CA ARG A 259 -17.23 -1.68 -30.18
C ARG A 259 -17.85 -0.29 -30.35
N TRP A 260 -17.80 0.56 -29.32
CA TRP A 260 -18.29 1.93 -29.41
C TRP A 260 -17.49 2.77 -30.41
N ASN A 261 -16.17 2.63 -30.44
CA ASN A 261 -15.33 3.31 -31.42
C ASN A 261 -15.64 2.87 -32.85
N GLU A 262 -15.89 1.58 -33.06
CA GLU A 262 -16.29 1.06 -34.37
C GLU A 262 -17.68 1.57 -34.79
N GLN A 263 -18.64 1.59 -33.87
CA GLN A 263 -19.95 2.19 -34.11
C GLN A 263 -19.85 3.68 -34.45
N LEU A 264 -19.00 4.43 -33.74
CA LEU A 264 -18.79 5.86 -34.02
C LEU A 264 -18.18 6.08 -35.40
N ARG A 265 -17.22 5.24 -35.83
CA ARG A 265 -16.67 5.27 -37.19
C ARG A 265 -17.72 4.93 -38.24
N GLY A 266 -18.53 3.91 -37.99
CA GLY A 266 -19.65 3.54 -38.87
C GLY A 266 -20.64 4.69 -39.04
N LEU A 267 -21.04 5.33 -37.94
CA LEU A 267 -21.94 6.48 -37.96
C LEU A 267 -21.32 7.68 -38.69
N SER A 268 -20.02 7.94 -38.49
CA SER A 268 -19.31 9.01 -39.21
C SER A 268 -19.31 8.77 -40.71
N SER A 269 -19.05 7.54 -41.15
CA SER A 269 -19.10 7.15 -42.56
C SER A 269 -20.52 7.27 -43.13
N GLU A 270 -21.53 6.89 -42.34
CA GLU A 270 -22.93 7.01 -42.73
C GLU A 270 -23.34 8.50 -42.91
N VAL A 271 -22.95 9.38 -41.99
CA VAL A 271 -23.16 10.83 -42.10
C VAL A 271 -22.49 11.40 -43.35
N GLU A 272 -21.25 10.99 -43.65
CA GLU A 272 -20.56 11.41 -44.86
C GLU A 272 -21.30 10.94 -46.13
N SER A 273 -21.81 9.70 -46.12
CA SER A 273 -22.63 9.17 -47.21
C SER A 273 -23.93 9.96 -47.41
N TYR A 274 -24.59 10.37 -46.33
CA TYR A 274 -25.80 11.19 -46.39
C TYR A 274 -25.50 12.60 -46.90
N SER A 275 -24.36 13.18 -46.50
CA SER A 275 -23.91 14.47 -47.02
C SER A 275 -23.68 14.43 -48.53
N ASN A 276 -23.02 13.38 -49.02
CA ASN A 276 -22.78 13.18 -50.46
C ASN A 276 -24.10 13.00 -51.24
N ARG A 277 -25.05 12.22 -50.70
CA ARG A 277 -26.39 12.05 -51.29
C ARG A 277 -27.18 13.37 -51.31
N LEU A 278 -27.10 14.17 -50.25
CA LEU A 278 -27.74 15.49 -50.20
C LEU A 278 -27.14 16.44 -51.25
N ALA A 279 -25.82 16.42 -51.43
CA ALA A 279 -25.15 17.19 -52.47
C ALA A 279 -25.62 16.75 -53.87
N GLU A 280 -25.69 15.45 -54.13
CA GLU A 280 -26.18 14.90 -55.40
C GLU A 280 -27.66 15.25 -55.65
N ILE A 281 -28.52 15.13 -54.64
CA ILE A 281 -29.93 15.55 -54.73
C ILE A 281 -30.01 17.05 -55.05
N SER A 282 -29.21 17.89 -54.38
CA SER A 282 -29.21 19.33 -54.63
C SER A 282 -28.81 19.68 -56.07
N LEU A 283 -27.81 18.98 -56.61
CA LEU A 283 -27.38 19.12 -58.00
C LEU A 283 -28.48 18.67 -58.95
N THR A 284 -29.09 17.52 -58.69
CA THR A 284 -30.19 16.97 -59.49
C THR A 284 -31.40 17.89 -59.50
N THR A 285 -31.79 18.45 -58.35
CA THR A 285 -32.87 19.45 -58.25
C THR A 285 -32.53 20.72 -59.01
N SER A 286 -31.28 21.20 -58.96
CA SER A 286 -30.84 22.37 -59.75
C SER A 286 -30.94 22.11 -61.25
N THR A 287 -30.46 20.95 -61.71
CA THR A 287 -30.54 20.53 -63.12
C THR A 287 -31.99 20.38 -63.57
N LEU A 288 -32.85 19.76 -62.77
CA LEU A 288 -34.27 19.63 -63.08
C LEU A 288 -34.96 21.00 -63.15
N ASN A 289 -34.65 21.91 -62.23
CA ASN A 289 -35.16 23.29 -62.27
C ASN A 289 -34.65 24.07 -63.50
N GLN A 290 -33.44 23.81 -63.99
CA GLN A 290 -32.97 24.38 -65.26
C GLN A 290 -33.76 23.78 -66.44
N GLN A 291 -33.93 22.46 -66.46
CA GLN A 291 -34.68 21.78 -67.52
C GLN A 291 -36.15 22.24 -67.60
N VAL A 292 -36.83 22.43 -66.46
CA VAL A 292 -38.20 22.96 -66.43
C VAL A 292 -38.24 24.39 -66.99
N ARG A 293 -37.30 25.27 -66.58
CA ARG A 293 -37.22 26.64 -67.14
C ARG A 293 -36.94 26.65 -68.64
N ASP A 294 -36.11 25.74 -69.13
CA ASP A 294 -35.83 25.61 -70.55
C ASP A 294 -37.04 25.07 -71.33
N GLN A 295 -37.82 24.15 -70.74
CA GLN A 295 -39.09 23.69 -71.31
C GLN A 295 -40.12 24.82 -71.37
N ASP A 296 -40.28 25.59 -70.29
CA ASP A 296 -41.18 26.76 -70.26
C ASP A 296 -40.77 27.79 -71.33
N ARG A 297 -39.47 28.08 -71.46
CA ARG A 297 -38.95 28.95 -72.53
C ARG A 297 -39.26 28.44 -73.92
N ARG A 298 -39.07 27.14 -74.17
CA ARG A 298 -39.40 26.52 -75.47
C ARG A 298 -40.89 26.61 -75.77
N GLN A 299 -41.75 26.36 -74.78
CA GLN A 299 -43.21 26.50 -74.95
C GLN A 299 -43.61 27.95 -75.23
N GLN A 300 -43.01 28.92 -74.53
CA GLN A 300 -43.26 30.34 -74.78
C GLN A 300 -42.80 30.78 -76.18
N VAL A 301 -41.64 30.30 -76.64
CA VAL A 301 -41.16 30.56 -78.02
C VAL A 301 -42.09 29.93 -79.05
N GLU A 302 -42.57 28.70 -78.82
CA GLU A 302 -43.50 28.04 -79.74
C GLU A 302 -44.84 28.78 -79.80
N ALA A 303 -45.37 29.23 -78.66
CA ALA A 303 -46.58 30.05 -78.60
C ALA A 303 -46.42 31.38 -79.36
N LEU A 304 -45.31 32.09 -79.14
CA LEU A 304 -44.99 33.32 -79.90
C LEU A 304 -44.86 33.04 -81.40
N ASN A 305 -44.26 31.91 -81.81
CA ASN A 305 -44.17 31.53 -83.22
C ASN A 305 -45.52 31.18 -83.85
N GLN A 306 -46.47 30.64 -83.07
CA GLN A 306 -47.84 30.42 -83.51
C GLN A 306 -48.57 31.76 -83.69
N GLU A 307 -48.44 32.67 -82.71
CA GLU A 307 -49.00 34.02 -82.79
C GLU A 307 -48.43 34.80 -83.98
N VAL A 308 -47.12 34.74 -84.22
CA VAL A 308 -46.48 35.35 -85.39
C VAL A 308 -46.99 34.73 -86.70
N ARG A 309 -47.22 33.41 -86.75
CA ARG A 309 -47.81 32.75 -87.93
C ARG A 309 -49.25 33.18 -88.16
N GLU A 310 -50.04 33.30 -87.11
CA GLU A 310 -51.42 33.77 -87.17
C GLU A 310 -51.49 35.23 -87.64
N LEU A 311 -50.69 36.12 -87.04
CA LEU A 311 -50.57 37.52 -87.47
C LEU A 311 -50.11 37.63 -88.93
N ARG A 312 -49.14 36.81 -89.38
CA ARG A 312 -48.76 36.77 -90.80
C ARG A 312 -49.90 36.30 -91.71
N GLY A 313 -50.69 35.32 -91.27
CA GLY A 313 -51.89 34.88 -91.96
C GLY A 313 -52.92 36.00 -92.09
N GLN A 314 -53.20 36.71 -90.99
CA GLN A 314 -54.09 37.87 -90.97
C GLN A 314 -53.57 39.00 -91.88
N ILE A 315 -52.27 39.32 -91.84
CA ILE A 315 -51.66 40.31 -92.74
C ILE A 315 -51.83 39.88 -94.20
N THR A 316 -51.60 38.62 -94.53
CA THR A 316 -51.76 38.11 -95.90
C THR A 316 -53.22 38.19 -96.34
N GLN A 317 -54.15 37.85 -95.46
CA GLN A 317 -55.59 37.94 -95.73
C GLN A 317 -56.05 39.39 -95.89
N LEU A 318 -55.62 40.30 -95.02
CA LEU A 318 -55.88 41.74 -95.14
C LEU A 318 -55.26 42.31 -96.41
N THR A 319 -54.04 41.87 -96.77
CA THR A 319 -53.40 42.28 -98.03
C THR A 319 -54.21 41.79 -99.22
N GLN A 320 -54.67 40.54 -99.20
CA GLN A 320 -55.50 39.98 -100.27
C GLN A 320 -56.87 40.65 -100.36
N GLN A 321 -57.49 41.01 -99.23
CA GLN A 321 -58.71 41.83 -99.18
C GLN A 321 -58.47 43.22 -99.75
N ALA A 322 -57.38 43.90 -99.35
CA ALA A 322 -57.02 45.20 -99.90
C ALA A 322 -56.76 45.11 -101.42
N SER A 323 -56.09 44.06 -101.90
CA SER A 323 -55.89 43.82 -103.34
C SER A 323 -57.19 43.52 -104.09
N ALA A 324 -58.16 42.87 -103.44
CA ALA A 324 -59.47 42.59 -104.03
C ALA A 324 -60.42 43.80 -103.98
N GLU A 325 -60.24 44.69 -103.00
CA GLU A 325 -60.98 45.95 -102.87
C GLU A 325 -60.40 47.09 -103.70
N VAL A 326 -59.16 46.98 -104.20
CA VAL A 326 -58.67 47.84 -105.28
C VAL A 326 -59.36 47.38 -106.57
N PRO A 327 -60.38 48.09 -107.06
CA PRO A 327 -61.09 47.67 -108.26
C PRO A 327 -60.10 47.75 -109.44
N GLU A 328 -60.03 46.73 -110.29
CA GLU A 328 -59.38 46.86 -111.62
C GLU A 328 -59.91 48.09 -112.38
N ASP A 329 -61.13 48.49 -112.07
CA ASP A 329 -61.82 49.70 -112.55
C ASP A 329 -61.13 51.02 -112.13
N LEU A 330 -60.19 51.05 -111.17
CA LEU A 330 -59.38 52.26 -110.94
C LEU A 330 -58.38 52.51 -112.07
N GLY A 331 -57.80 51.46 -112.65
CA GLY A 331 -56.94 51.59 -113.83
C GLY A 331 -57.73 52.01 -115.06
N GLU A 332 -58.92 51.43 -115.22
CA GLU A 332 -59.84 51.76 -116.31
C GLU A 332 -60.39 53.19 -116.20
N ARG A 333 -60.80 53.61 -114.99
CA ARG A 333 -61.19 55.01 -114.71
C ARG A 333 -60.05 55.98 -114.89
N LEU A 334 -58.82 55.63 -114.51
CA LEU A 334 -57.65 56.49 -114.74
C LEU A 334 -57.37 56.68 -116.23
N ALA A 335 -57.50 55.61 -117.02
CA ALA A 335 -57.42 55.70 -118.48
C ALA A 335 -58.56 56.56 -119.07
N GLU A 336 -59.79 56.42 -118.57
CA GLU A 336 -60.93 57.27 -118.96
C GLU A 336 -60.71 58.74 -118.58
N TYR A 337 -60.17 59.02 -117.38
CA TYR A 337 -59.82 60.39 -116.97
C TYR A 337 -58.69 60.99 -117.82
N GLU A 338 -57.70 60.20 -118.23
CA GLU A 338 -56.67 60.64 -119.18
C GLU A 338 -57.28 60.98 -120.55
N GLU A 339 -58.23 60.18 -121.05
CA GLU A 339 -58.92 60.45 -122.31
C GLU A 339 -59.79 61.71 -122.23
N ILE A 340 -60.52 61.90 -121.12
CA ILE A 340 -61.29 63.12 -120.86
C ILE A 340 -60.35 64.34 -120.80
N LEU A 341 -59.21 64.25 -120.11
CA LEU A 341 -58.21 65.31 -120.06
C LEU A 341 -57.64 65.65 -121.44
N ALA A 342 -57.34 64.64 -122.26
CA ALA A 342 -56.89 64.85 -123.64
C ALA A 342 -57.95 65.57 -124.49
N SER A 343 -59.23 65.22 -124.33
CA SER A 343 -60.34 65.90 -125.02
C SER A 343 -60.53 67.35 -124.53
N LEU A 344 -60.30 67.61 -123.23
CA LEU A 344 -60.38 68.94 -122.66
C LEU A 344 -59.25 69.83 -123.20
N GLU A 345 -58.04 69.30 -123.33
CA GLU A 345 -56.91 70.01 -123.92
C GLU A 345 -57.13 70.27 -125.42
N ALA A 346 -57.70 69.30 -126.14
CA ALA A 346 -58.14 69.53 -127.52
C ALA A 346 -59.18 70.66 -127.60
N SER A 347 -60.17 70.69 -126.69
CA SER A 347 -61.17 71.76 -126.64
C SER A 347 -60.55 73.13 -126.28
N ARG A 348 -59.56 73.17 -125.38
CA ARG A 348 -58.81 74.39 -125.05
C ARG A 348 -58.04 74.91 -126.23
N SER A 349 -57.37 74.04 -127.00
CA SER A 349 -56.69 74.43 -128.23
C SER A 349 -57.68 74.97 -129.29
N GLN A 350 -58.87 74.37 -129.38
CA GLN A 350 -59.92 74.78 -130.32
C GLN A 350 -60.59 76.09 -129.92
N LEU A 351 -60.81 76.32 -128.62
CA LEU A 351 -61.26 77.60 -128.08
C LEU A 351 -60.19 78.68 -128.25
N THR A 352 -58.92 78.36 -128.00
CA THR A 352 -57.82 79.31 -128.20
C THR A 352 -57.73 79.72 -129.66
N SER A 353 -57.79 78.76 -130.61
CA SER A 353 -57.80 79.09 -132.04
C SER A 353 -59.04 79.87 -132.48
N ARG A 354 -60.23 79.59 -131.92
CA ARG A 354 -61.44 80.41 -132.14
C ARG A 354 -61.33 81.81 -131.55
N VAL A 355 -60.76 81.97 -130.36
CA VAL A 355 -60.54 83.27 -129.72
C VAL A 355 -59.50 84.07 -130.50
N THR A 356 -58.41 83.44 -130.96
CA THR A 356 -57.44 84.11 -131.83
C THR A 356 -58.09 84.53 -133.14
N ARG A 357 -58.89 83.67 -133.78
CA ARG A 357 -59.67 84.05 -134.97
C ARG A 357 -60.66 85.18 -134.71
N LEU A 358 -61.38 85.17 -133.59
CA LEU A 358 -62.30 86.26 -133.24
C LEU A 358 -61.55 87.56 -132.93
N MET A 359 -60.37 87.47 -132.31
CA MET A 359 -59.48 88.61 -132.10
C MET A 359 -58.98 89.17 -133.43
N ASP A 360 -58.67 88.31 -134.40
CA ASP A 360 -58.30 88.71 -135.77
C ASP A 360 -59.51 89.36 -136.48
N ASP A 361 -60.70 88.76 -136.44
CA ASP A 361 -61.95 89.29 -137.02
C ASP A 361 -62.35 90.65 -136.40
N VAL A 362 -62.18 90.82 -135.07
CA VAL A 362 -62.44 92.10 -134.38
C VAL A 362 -61.39 93.16 -134.75
N ARG A 363 -60.12 92.77 -134.93
CA ARG A 363 -59.07 93.66 -135.44
C ARG A 363 -59.39 94.13 -136.86
N GLU A 364 -59.90 93.24 -137.69
CA GLU A 364 -60.30 93.53 -139.07
C GLU A 364 -61.50 94.48 -139.12
N LEU A 365 -62.49 94.31 -138.24
CA LEU A 365 -63.65 95.22 -138.12
C LEU A 365 -63.31 96.60 -137.53
N GLN A 366 -62.23 96.72 -136.74
CA GLN A 366 -61.78 98.02 -136.22
C GLN A 366 -60.89 98.82 -137.20
N GLN A 367 -60.34 98.19 -138.23
CA GLN A 367 -59.48 98.87 -139.23
C GLN A 367 -60.22 99.26 -140.52
N GLY A 368 -61.50 98.92 -140.65
CA GLY A 368 -62.32 99.24 -141.82
C GLY A 368 -63.44 100.24 -141.55
N ARG A 369 -63.12 101.46 -141.09
CA ARG A 369 -64.01 102.62 -141.16
C ARG A 369 -63.24 103.92 -141.39
#